data_AF-A0A4R3LDU1-F1
#
_entry.id   AF-A0A4R3LDU1-F1
#
_cell.length_a   1.000
_cell.length_b   1.000
_cell.length_c   1.000
_cell.angle_alpha   90.00
_cell.angle_beta   90.00
_cell.angle_gamma   90.00
#
_symmetry.space_group_name_H-M   'P 1'
#
loop_
_entity.id
_entity.type
_entity.pdbx_description
1 polymer ?
#
loop_
_entity_poly.entity_id
_entity_poly.type
_entity_poly.pdbx_seq_one_letter_code
_entity_poly.pdbx_strand_id
1 'polypeptide(L)'
;MKAQLIQEKINRLHYWDARLLQLHADYFGDEVTLLFEDSNANVKLLFSGCSKVHLTTNVSDRIKPMRELSIPQIPYFIQDLEITDYIEGDLELLNCKISAPPLMIELRCYKIEIVRE
;
A
#
# COMPACT_ATOMS: atom_id res chain seq x y z
N MET A 1 -15.04 9.56 11.43
CA MET A 1 -13.63 9.69 10.99
C MET A 1 -13.49 8.93 9.68
N LYS A 2 -12.99 9.58 8.61
CA LYS A 2 -12.92 8.97 7.26
C LYS A 2 -11.94 7.80 7.26
N ALA A 3 -10.81 7.95 7.95
CA ALA A 3 -9.80 6.92 8.12
C ALA A 3 -10.35 5.65 8.80
N GLN A 4 -11.08 5.80 9.92
CA GLN A 4 -11.61 4.65 10.67
C GLN A 4 -12.51 3.76 9.81
N LEU A 5 -13.40 4.36 9.00
CA LEU A 5 -14.29 3.59 8.11
C LEU A 5 -13.51 2.83 7.04
N ILE A 6 -12.40 3.38 6.55
CA ILE A 6 -11.53 2.72 5.56
C ILE A 6 -10.73 1.62 6.24
N GLN A 7 -10.15 1.88 7.42
CA GLN A 7 -9.43 0.88 8.21
C GLN A 7 -10.32 -0.33 8.50
N GLU A 8 -11.58 -0.12 8.93
CA GLU A 8 -12.52 -1.21 9.19
C GLU A 8 -12.79 -2.06 7.94
N LYS A 9 -12.88 -1.44 6.76
CA LYS A 9 -13.03 -2.18 5.50
C LYS A 9 -11.78 -2.99 5.18
N ILE A 10 -10.59 -2.42 5.38
CA ILE A 10 -9.32 -3.11 5.13
C ILE A 10 -9.12 -4.29 6.09
N ASN A 11 -9.43 -4.13 7.38
CA ASN A 11 -9.33 -5.20 8.37
C ASN A 11 -10.20 -6.42 8.00
N ARG A 12 -11.34 -6.22 7.33
CA ARG A 12 -12.21 -7.29 6.83
C ARG A 12 -11.65 -8.04 5.62
N LEU A 13 -10.56 -7.56 5.02
CA LEU A 13 -9.87 -8.23 3.92
C LEU A 13 -8.88 -9.28 4.41
N HIS A 14 -8.59 -9.37 5.72
CA HIS A 14 -7.62 -10.30 6.27
C HIS A 14 -6.26 -10.24 5.56
N TYR A 15 -5.79 -9.02 5.29
CA TYR A 15 -4.57 -8.74 4.52
C TYR A 15 -3.27 -9.23 5.17
N TRP A 16 -3.32 -9.72 6.41
CA TRP A 16 -2.14 -10.17 7.13
C TRP A 16 -1.50 -11.35 6.40
N ASP A 17 -0.20 -11.25 6.14
CA ASP A 17 0.56 -12.20 5.32
C ASP A 17 0.08 -12.33 3.87
N ALA A 18 -0.73 -11.38 3.37
CA ALA A 18 -1.02 -11.28 1.95
C ALA A 18 0.21 -10.76 1.19
N ARG A 19 0.51 -11.35 0.02
CA ARG A 19 1.64 -10.91 -0.79
C ARG A 19 1.28 -9.66 -1.59
N LEU A 20 2.12 -8.63 -1.54
CA LEU A 20 2.08 -7.52 -2.48
C LEU A 20 2.49 -8.00 -3.88
N LEU A 21 1.62 -7.78 -4.86
CA LEU A 21 1.83 -8.15 -6.24
C LEU A 21 2.34 -7.00 -7.08
N GLN A 22 1.84 -5.78 -6.81
CA GLN A 22 2.17 -4.61 -7.60
C GLN A 22 2.04 -3.34 -6.76
N LEU A 23 2.95 -2.39 -7.02
CA LEU A 23 2.81 -0.99 -6.68
C LEU A 23 3.08 -0.20 -7.95
N HIS A 24 2.10 0.58 -8.38
CA HIS A 24 2.16 1.38 -9.60
C HIS A 24 1.84 2.83 -9.28
N ALA A 25 2.61 3.75 -9.84
CA ALA A 25 2.40 5.18 -9.69
C ALA A 25 2.17 5.78 -11.08
N ASP A 26 1.02 6.42 -11.25
CA ASP A 26 0.60 7.11 -12.45
C ASP A 26 0.64 8.62 -12.23
N TYR A 27 0.66 9.39 -13.31
CA TYR A 27 0.59 10.86 -13.27
C TYR A 27 1.57 11.50 -12.28
N PHE A 28 2.85 11.11 -12.34
CA PHE A 28 3.91 11.61 -11.45
C PHE A 28 3.72 11.28 -9.95
N GLY A 29 2.84 10.32 -9.64
CA GLY A 29 2.54 9.90 -8.27
C GLY A 29 1.26 10.51 -7.69
N ASP A 30 0.53 11.31 -8.46
CA ASP A 30 -0.78 11.84 -8.06
C ASP A 30 -1.81 10.72 -7.84
N GLU A 31 -1.65 9.62 -8.58
CA GLU A 31 -2.40 8.39 -8.43
C GLU A 31 -1.47 7.21 -8.19
N VAL A 32 -1.82 6.37 -7.22
CA VAL A 32 -1.07 5.17 -6.87
C VAL A 32 -2.03 3.99 -6.79
N THR A 33 -1.63 2.86 -7.35
CA THR A 33 -2.35 1.59 -7.24
C THR A 33 -1.47 0.57 -6.52
N LEU A 34 -2.04 -0.07 -5.50
CA LEU A 34 -1.41 -1.20 -4.80
C LEU A 34 -2.29 -2.43 -4.93
N LEU A 35 -1.70 -3.55 -5.35
CA LEU A 35 -2.37 -4.84 -5.56
C LEU A 35 -1.78 -5.87 -4.60
N PHE A 36 -2.64 -6.63 -3.93
CA PHE A 36 -2.22 -7.78 -3.11
C PHE A 36 -3.13 -9.00 -3.28
N GLU A 37 -2.57 -10.17 -2.99
CA GLU A 37 -3.26 -11.46 -3.05
C GLU A 37 -4.40 -11.53 -2.02
N ASP A 38 -5.56 -12.06 -2.43
CA ASP A 38 -6.61 -12.55 -1.52
C ASP A 38 -7.14 -13.88 -2.06
N SER A 39 -7.72 -14.71 -1.19
CA SER A 39 -8.10 -16.10 -1.46
C SER A 39 -9.11 -16.27 -2.59
N ASN A 40 -9.93 -15.25 -2.84
CA ASN A 40 -10.97 -15.29 -3.89
C ASN A 40 -10.56 -14.51 -5.15
N ALA A 41 -10.12 -13.29 -4.94
CA ALA A 41 -9.98 -12.24 -5.94
C ALA A 41 -8.97 -11.24 -5.41
N ASN A 42 -7.94 -10.90 -6.19
CA ASN A 42 -6.92 -9.94 -5.71
C ASN A 42 -7.57 -8.61 -5.32
N VAL A 43 -6.96 -7.92 -4.36
CA VAL A 43 -7.47 -6.63 -3.90
C VAL A 43 -6.59 -5.49 -4.42
N LYS A 44 -7.24 -4.47 -4.97
CA LYS A 44 -6.63 -3.20 -5.35
C LYS A 44 -7.01 -2.12 -4.35
N LEU A 45 -5.99 -1.41 -3.86
CA LEU A 45 -6.13 -0.11 -3.21
C LEU A 45 -5.78 0.96 -4.22
N LEU A 46 -6.75 1.82 -4.53
CA LEU A 46 -6.59 2.93 -5.44
C LEU A 46 -6.47 4.22 -4.62
N PHE A 47 -5.39 4.93 -4.80
CA PHE A 47 -5.09 6.18 -4.12
C PHE A 47 -5.12 7.32 -5.14
N SER A 48 -5.80 8.42 -4.82
CA SER A 48 -5.93 9.57 -5.72
C SER A 48 -5.72 10.89 -4.99
N GLY A 49 -5.13 11.87 -5.69
CA GLY A 49 -4.79 13.17 -5.13
C GLY A 49 -3.71 13.04 -4.07
N CYS A 50 -2.64 12.31 -4.38
CA CYS A 50 -1.55 12.05 -3.46
C CYS A 50 -0.57 13.22 -3.38
N SER A 51 -0.33 13.74 -2.17
CA SER A 51 0.67 14.77 -1.89
C SER A 51 2.01 14.18 -1.41
N LYS A 52 2.01 12.93 -0.95
CA LYS A 52 3.21 12.21 -0.55
C LYS A 52 3.16 10.78 -1.02
N VAL A 53 4.23 10.35 -1.68
CA VAL A 53 4.51 8.96 -2.05
C VAL A 53 5.92 8.63 -1.61
N HIS A 54 6.08 7.92 -0.51
CA HIS A 54 7.39 7.62 0.07
C HIS A 54 7.58 6.11 0.22
N LEU A 55 8.70 5.62 -0.31
CA LEU A 55 9.07 4.21 -0.26
C LEU A 55 10.46 4.10 0.37
N THR A 56 10.57 3.24 1.37
CA THR A 56 11.83 2.97 2.05
C THR A 56 12.14 1.49 1.97
N THR A 57 13.40 1.18 1.65
CA THR A 57 13.91 -0.19 1.57
C THR A 57 15.37 -0.20 2.03
N ASN A 58 15.88 -1.35 2.48
CA ASN A 58 17.29 -1.47 2.81
C ASN A 58 18.11 -1.71 1.53
N VAL A 59 19.29 -1.09 1.47
CA VAL A 59 20.24 -1.27 0.36
C VAL A 59 20.65 -2.74 0.23
N SER A 60 20.83 -3.44 1.35
CA SER A 60 21.20 -4.87 1.35
C SER A 60 20.18 -5.74 0.62
N ASP A 61 18.90 -5.39 0.73
CA ASP A 61 17.78 -6.16 0.17
C ASP A 61 17.59 -5.92 -1.34
N ARG A 62 18.36 -4.98 -1.91
CA ARG A 62 18.33 -4.61 -3.33
C ARG A 62 19.58 -5.05 -4.10
N ILE A 63 20.55 -5.68 -3.43
CA ILE A 63 21.80 -6.14 -4.07
C ILE A 63 21.51 -7.18 -5.15
N LYS A 64 20.58 -8.11 -4.88
CA LYS A 64 20.17 -9.12 -5.86
C LYS A 64 18.92 -8.65 -6.60
N PRO A 65 18.92 -8.61 -7.96
CA PRO A 65 17.74 -8.25 -8.72
C PRO A 65 16.56 -9.18 -8.41
N MET A 66 15.39 -8.62 -8.14
CA MET A 66 14.19 -9.41 -7.84
C MET A 66 13.82 -10.41 -8.94
N ARG A 67 14.09 -10.06 -10.21
CA ARG A 67 13.85 -10.94 -11.37
C ARG A 67 14.63 -12.26 -11.33
N GLU A 68 15.65 -12.36 -10.46
CA GLU A 68 16.51 -13.53 -10.27
C GLU A 68 16.12 -14.35 -9.03
N LEU A 69 15.06 -13.94 -8.31
CA LEU A 69 14.48 -14.67 -7.20
C LEU A 69 13.38 -15.60 -7.72
N SER A 70 13.32 -16.81 -7.16
CA SER A 70 12.13 -17.65 -7.33
C SER A 70 10.96 -17.09 -6.54
N ILE A 71 9.72 -17.43 -6.93
CA ILE A 71 8.50 -16.95 -6.26
C ILE A 71 8.54 -17.14 -4.73
N PRO A 72 8.99 -18.28 -4.16
CA PRO A 72 9.08 -18.45 -2.70
C PRO A 72 10.12 -17.56 -2.03
N GLN A 73 11.07 -17.00 -2.78
CA GLN A 73 12.13 -16.12 -2.29
C GLN A 73 11.75 -14.64 -2.39
N ILE A 74 10.65 -14.30 -3.06
CA ILE A 74 10.18 -12.92 -3.16
C ILE A 74 9.55 -12.54 -1.81
N PRO A 75 10.09 -11.53 -1.10
CA PRO A 75 9.51 -11.04 0.16
C PRO A 75 8.27 -10.17 -0.13
N TYR A 76 7.91 -9.18 0.70
CA TYR A 76 6.72 -8.31 0.51
C TYR A 76 5.37 -8.93 0.92
N PHE A 77 5.37 -9.68 2.02
CA PHE A 77 4.13 -10.00 2.72
C PHE A 77 3.72 -8.85 3.61
N ILE A 78 2.46 -8.43 3.54
CA ILE A 78 1.93 -7.33 4.35
C ILE A 78 1.89 -7.80 5.81
N GLN A 79 2.64 -7.09 6.65
CA GLN A 79 2.64 -7.27 8.10
C GLN A 79 1.75 -6.26 8.79
N ASP A 80 1.62 -5.06 8.22
CA ASP A 80 0.75 -4.02 8.79
C ASP A 80 0.25 -3.06 7.71
N LEU A 81 -0.97 -2.56 7.92
CA LEU A 81 -1.60 -1.55 7.09
C LEU A 81 -2.43 -0.63 7.98
N GLU A 82 -1.96 0.60 8.12
CA GLU A 82 -2.54 1.62 8.98
C GLU A 82 -3.06 2.79 8.14
N ILE A 83 -4.31 3.18 8.36
CA ILE A 83 -4.96 4.37 7.81
C ILE A 83 -5.26 5.34 8.95
N THR A 84 -4.73 6.55 8.85
CA THR A 84 -4.99 7.65 9.80
C THR A 84 -5.50 8.89 9.08
N ASP A 85 -6.32 9.68 9.77
CA ASP A 85 -6.71 11.00 9.28
C ASP A 85 -5.47 11.92 9.38
N TYR A 86 -5.24 12.75 8.36
CA TYR A 86 -4.14 13.72 8.31
C TYR A 86 -4.69 15.08 7.90
N ILE A 87 -4.29 16.14 8.61
CA ILE A 87 -4.74 17.50 8.32
C ILE A 87 -3.52 18.35 7.96
N GLU A 88 -3.58 19.02 6.82
CA GLU A 88 -2.57 19.97 6.35
C GLU A 88 -3.24 21.29 6.00
N GLY A 89 -3.12 22.28 6.89
CA GLY A 89 -3.92 23.50 6.82
C GLY A 89 -5.41 23.19 6.95
N ASP A 90 -6.20 23.57 5.95
CA ASP A 90 -7.65 23.31 5.88
C ASP A 90 -8.00 22.05 5.07
N LEU A 91 -7.00 21.29 4.60
CA LEU A 91 -7.21 20.08 3.81
C LEU A 91 -7.19 18.84 4.70
N GLU A 92 -8.26 18.05 4.62
CA GLU A 92 -8.33 16.71 5.19
C GLU A 92 -7.86 15.67 4.17
N LEU A 93 -6.81 14.94 4.53
CA LEU A 93 -6.21 13.86 3.77
C LEU A 93 -6.24 12.57 4.57
N LEU A 94 -5.89 11.47 3.91
CA LEU A 94 -5.70 10.16 4.51
C LEU A 94 -4.22 9.80 4.41
N ASN A 95 -3.63 9.43 5.53
CA ASN A 95 -2.29 8.88 5.57
C ASN A 95 -2.38 7.34 5.64
N CYS A 96 -1.79 6.67 4.67
CA CYS A 96 -1.69 5.21 4.61
C CYS A 96 -0.24 4.78 4.81
N LYS A 97 0.00 3.90 5.79
CA LYS A 97 1.29 3.26 6.01
C LYS A 97 1.16 1.77 5.78
N ILE A 98 2.09 1.19 5.05
CA ILE A 98 2.13 -0.25 4.77
C ILE A 98 3.51 -0.76 5.14
N SER A 99 3.53 -1.79 5.98
CA SER A 99 4.72 -2.58 6.30
C SER A 99 4.67 -3.88 5.53
N ALA A 100 5.58 -4.05 4.57
CA ALA A 100 5.75 -5.29 3.84
C ALA A 100 7.25 -5.54 3.62
N PRO A 101 8.00 -5.95 4.66
CA PRO A 101 9.45 -6.03 4.60
C PRO A 101 9.95 -6.82 3.37
N PRO A 102 10.98 -6.31 2.68
CA PRO A 102 11.86 -5.18 3.03
C PRO A 102 11.35 -3.80 2.57
N LEU A 103 10.05 -3.65 2.28
CA LEU A 103 9.45 -2.41 1.82
C LEU A 103 8.57 -1.78 2.92
N MET A 104 8.79 -0.50 3.15
CA MET A 104 7.86 0.37 3.90
C MET A 104 7.30 1.41 2.93
N ILE A 105 5.99 1.62 2.96
CA ILE A 105 5.30 2.60 2.11
C ILE A 105 4.56 3.59 3.01
N GLU A 106 4.68 4.89 2.72
CA GLU A 106 3.83 5.93 3.29
C GLU A 106 3.23 6.77 2.15
N LEU A 107 1.90 6.81 2.09
CA LEU A 107 1.12 7.59 1.13
C LEU A 107 0.28 8.62 1.89
N ARG A 108 0.17 9.84 1.36
CA ARG A 108 -0.81 10.83 1.83
C ARG A 108 -1.65 11.25 0.65
N CYS A 109 -2.94 10.93 0.68
CA CYS A 109 -3.82 11.11 -0.46
C CYS A 109 -5.20 11.59 -0.03
N TYR A 110 -5.88 12.28 -0.93
CA TYR A 110 -7.23 12.78 -0.67
C TYR A 110 -8.27 11.66 -0.57
N LYS A 111 -8.09 10.59 -1.36
CA LYS A 111 -9.04 9.49 -1.48
C LYS A 111 -8.34 8.14 -1.53
N ILE A 112 -8.96 7.14 -0.90
CA ILE A 112 -8.58 5.73 -0.98
C ILE A 112 -9.83 4.92 -1.33
N GLU A 113 -9.74 4.09 -2.36
CA GLU A 113 -10.79 3.16 -2.79
C GLU A 113 -10.30 1.72 -2.76
N ILE A 114 -11.21 0.80 -2.47
CA ILE A 114 -10.91 -0.63 -2.37
C ILE A 114 -11.73 -1.35 -3.44
N VAL A 115 -11.06 -2.07 -4.33
CA VAL A 115 -11.68 -2.82 -5.43
C VAL A 115 -11.24 -4.27 -5.37
N ARG A 116 -12.16 -5.21 -5.60
CA ARG A 116 -11.86 -6.64 -5.80
C ARG A 116 -11.81 -6.92 -7.29
N GLU A 117 -10.75 -7.61 -7.73
CA GLU A 117 -10.52 -7.98 -9.13
C GLU A 117 -11.18 -9.31 -9.51
#